data_AF-A0A7W9YLQ9-F1
#
_entry.id   AF-A0A7W9YLQ9-F1
#
_cell.length_a   1.000
_cell.length_b   1.000
_cell.length_c   1.000
_cell.angle_alpha   90.00
_cell.angle_beta   90.00
_cell.angle_gamma   90.00
#
_symmetry.space_group_name_H-M   'P 1'
#
loop_
_entity.id
_entity.type
_entity.pdbx_description
1 polymer ?
#
loop_
_entity_poly.entity_id
_entity_poly.type
_entity_poly.pdbx_seq_one_letter_code
_entity_poly.pdbx_strand_id
1 'polypeptide(L)'
;MSAAPDLLTTAARRWNLTATGYHDVGHASLIATATTVEDERVLLKAWPDATRFRAETDALCLWAGGPVVRLVAAAGDHCVAALAQVGCRPGGCRRPEDEADVTALALHQVHSKGRSGTRLQDFESLDHYIDTDVRPRIGRRSHLAREHGYTAQLAIGGAALRRAKQCPRRATLLHADLYQENVLFDERARPVFIDPLPMVGDAVFDWAFWIVYYTLGSGTRRRFDVAAHTSGISVHELRTWCLVLCLDGLLYYLDVDDPRAPRIAEVLLLISQEWGQ
;
A
#
# COMPACT_ATOMS: atom_id res chain seq x y z
N MET A 1 -16.88 -8.31 -18.10
CA MET A 1 -15.49 -8.80 -17.92
C MET A 1 -15.15 -10.03 -18.77
N SER A 2 -15.82 -10.33 -19.90
CA SER A 2 -15.53 -11.56 -20.67
C SER A 2 -14.32 -11.50 -21.61
N ALA A 3 -13.59 -10.37 -21.68
CA ALA A 3 -12.47 -10.17 -22.61
C ALA A 3 -11.08 -10.11 -21.93
N ALA A 4 -11.01 -10.14 -20.60
CA ALA A 4 -9.74 -9.94 -19.88
C ALA A 4 -8.65 -11.00 -20.20
N PRO A 5 -8.97 -12.30 -20.34
CA PRO A 5 -7.99 -13.29 -20.78
C PRO A 5 -7.45 -13.02 -22.21
N ASP A 6 -8.29 -12.51 -23.10
CA ASP A 6 -7.90 -12.19 -24.48
C ASP A 6 -6.97 -10.96 -24.52
N LEU A 7 -7.20 -9.97 -23.65
CA LEU A 7 -6.31 -8.81 -23.49
C LEU A 7 -4.91 -9.24 -23.02
N LEU A 8 -4.84 -10.11 -22.01
CA LEU A 8 -3.57 -10.65 -21.53
C LEU A 8 -2.84 -11.47 -22.60
N THR A 9 -3.58 -12.29 -23.35
CA THR A 9 -3.02 -13.09 -24.45
C THR A 9 -2.49 -12.19 -25.58
N THR A 10 -3.21 -11.12 -25.91
CA THR A 10 -2.81 -10.15 -26.92
C THR A 10 -1.54 -9.40 -26.50
N ALA A 11 -1.48 -8.94 -25.26
CA ALA A 11 -0.29 -8.31 -24.70
C ALA A 11 0.91 -9.26 -24.64
N ALA A 12 0.71 -10.52 -24.22
CA ALA A 12 1.75 -11.54 -24.19
C ALA A 12 2.36 -11.76 -25.58
N ARG A 13 1.52 -11.91 -26.62
CA ARG A 13 1.97 -12.05 -28.02
C ARG A 13 2.75 -10.83 -28.48
N ARG A 14 2.28 -9.61 -28.17
CA ARG A 14 2.95 -8.34 -28.52
C ARG A 14 4.37 -8.26 -27.96
N TRP A 15 4.61 -8.83 -26.79
CA TRP A 15 5.90 -8.79 -26.11
C TRP A 15 6.71 -10.09 -26.23
N ASN A 16 6.29 -11.01 -27.12
CA ASN A 16 6.91 -12.34 -27.27
C ASN A 16 7.04 -13.12 -25.94
N LEU A 17 6.01 -13.02 -25.10
CA LEU A 17 5.94 -13.74 -23.82
C LEU A 17 5.22 -15.07 -23.98
N THR A 18 5.73 -16.11 -23.33
CA THR A 18 5.07 -17.41 -23.23
C THR A 18 4.25 -17.46 -21.95
N ALA A 19 2.92 -17.40 -22.06
CA ALA A 19 2.04 -17.55 -20.90
C ALA A 19 2.15 -18.96 -20.31
N THR A 20 2.41 -19.06 -19.01
CA THR A 20 2.62 -20.32 -18.29
C THR A 20 1.46 -20.69 -17.37
N GLY A 21 0.54 -19.75 -17.08
CA GLY A 21 -0.64 -19.97 -16.25
C GLY A 21 -1.49 -18.70 -16.11
N TYR A 22 -2.78 -18.87 -15.86
CA TYR A 22 -3.71 -17.78 -15.54
C TYR A 22 -4.18 -17.95 -14.09
N HIS A 23 -4.14 -16.87 -13.33
CA HIS A 23 -4.62 -16.83 -11.95
C HIS A 23 -5.61 -15.67 -11.80
N ASP A 24 -6.87 -16.00 -11.51
CA ASP A 24 -7.84 -14.98 -11.11
C ASP A 24 -7.57 -14.63 -9.65
N VAL A 25 -6.99 -13.46 -9.40
CA VAL A 25 -6.61 -13.00 -8.06
C VAL A 25 -7.44 -11.78 -7.69
N GLY A 26 -8.69 -12.03 -7.32
CA GLY A 26 -9.54 -11.07 -6.60
C GLY A 26 -10.11 -9.91 -7.43
N HIS A 27 -10.97 -9.13 -6.76
CA HIS A 27 -12.00 -8.24 -7.35
C HIS A 27 -11.52 -7.07 -8.25
N ALA A 28 -10.21 -6.88 -8.50
CA ALA A 28 -9.71 -5.66 -9.14
C ALA A 28 -8.70 -5.85 -10.29
N SER A 29 -8.13 -7.04 -10.51
CA SER A 29 -7.19 -7.28 -11.62
C SER A 29 -7.07 -8.75 -11.99
N LEU A 30 -6.87 -9.04 -13.28
CA LEU A 30 -6.55 -10.39 -13.75
C LEU A 30 -5.02 -10.54 -13.82
N ILE A 31 -4.48 -11.65 -13.30
CA ILE A 31 -3.05 -11.95 -13.31
C ILE A 31 -2.75 -13.17 -14.18
N ALA A 32 -1.70 -13.12 -14.98
CA ALA A 32 -1.14 -14.30 -15.64
C ALA A 32 0.36 -14.38 -15.43
N THR A 33 0.89 -15.59 -15.30
CA THR A 33 2.34 -15.81 -15.29
C THR A 33 2.82 -16.00 -16.72
N ALA A 34 3.96 -15.43 -17.06
CA ALA A 34 4.58 -15.60 -18.37
C ALA A 34 6.11 -15.58 -18.28
N THR A 35 6.78 -16.03 -19.32
CA THR A 35 8.23 -15.95 -19.46
C THR A 35 8.65 -15.15 -20.69
N THR A 36 9.75 -14.42 -20.59
CA THR A 36 10.40 -13.76 -21.74
C THR A 36 11.16 -14.78 -22.58
N VAL A 37 11.65 -14.35 -23.75
CA VAL A 37 12.57 -15.14 -24.60
C VAL A 37 13.93 -15.42 -23.94
N GLU A 38 14.26 -14.66 -22.89
CA GLU A 38 15.48 -14.81 -22.08
C GLU A 38 15.21 -15.61 -20.78
N ASP A 39 14.09 -16.34 -20.72
CA ASP A 39 13.63 -17.12 -19.55
C ASP A 39 13.38 -16.31 -18.27
N GLU A 40 13.27 -14.98 -18.37
CA GLU A 40 12.85 -14.15 -17.24
C GLU A 40 11.35 -14.36 -16.96
N ARG A 41 11.00 -14.57 -15.69
CA ARG A 41 9.61 -14.71 -15.26
C ARG A 41 8.97 -13.34 -15.03
N VAL A 42 7.79 -13.15 -15.59
CA VAL A 42 6.98 -11.94 -15.43
C VAL A 42 5.55 -12.28 -15.03
N LEU A 43 4.90 -11.34 -14.36
CA LEU A 43 3.47 -11.33 -14.09
C LEU A 43 2.82 -10.30 -14.99
N LEU A 44 1.82 -10.72 -15.76
CA LEU A 44 0.94 -9.84 -16.50
C LEU A 44 -0.21 -9.43 -15.61
N LYS A 45 -0.42 -8.12 -15.46
CA LYS A 45 -1.56 -7.55 -14.73
C LYS A 45 -2.42 -6.75 -15.71
N ALA A 46 -3.73 -6.93 -15.64
CA ALA A 46 -4.71 -6.14 -16.39
C ALA A 46 -5.59 -5.35 -15.42
N TRP A 47 -5.83 -4.08 -15.74
CA TRP A 47 -6.67 -3.19 -14.94
C TRP A 47 -7.98 -2.91 -15.67
N PRO A 48 -9.12 -2.88 -14.95
CA PRO A 48 -10.38 -2.43 -15.51
C PRO A 48 -10.43 -0.91 -15.70
N ASP A 49 -9.68 -0.15 -14.88
CA ASP A 49 -9.68 1.31 -14.88
C ASP A 49 -8.35 1.86 -15.45
N ALA A 50 -8.47 2.70 -16.49
CA ALA A 50 -7.32 3.25 -17.20
C ALA A 50 -6.56 4.30 -16.37
N THR A 51 -7.23 4.97 -15.42
CA THR A 51 -6.60 5.95 -14.54
C THR A 51 -5.71 5.24 -13.52
N ARG A 52 -6.20 4.17 -12.90
CA ARG A 52 -5.44 3.30 -12.01
C ARG A 52 -4.26 2.64 -12.72
N PHE A 53 -4.46 2.15 -13.94
CA PHE A 53 -3.37 1.64 -14.78
C PHE A 53 -2.26 2.68 -14.92
N ARG A 54 -2.58 3.89 -15.40
CA ARG A 54 -1.58 4.95 -15.64
C ARG A 54 -0.86 5.34 -14.35
N ALA A 55 -1.62 5.59 -13.29
CA ALA A 55 -1.07 5.98 -12.00
C ALA A 55 -0.08 4.92 -11.47
N GLU A 56 -0.45 3.65 -11.49
CA GLU A 56 0.42 2.56 -11.03
C GLU A 56 1.66 2.43 -11.90
N THR A 57 1.53 2.40 -13.24
CA THR A 57 2.70 2.27 -14.12
C THR A 57 3.64 3.46 -14.08
N ASP A 58 3.10 4.68 -13.96
CA ASP A 58 3.90 5.90 -13.86
C ASP A 58 4.66 5.95 -12.53
N ALA A 59 4.04 5.52 -11.43
CA ALA A 59 4.70 5.38 -10.14
C ALA A 59 5.84 4.36 -10.18
N LEU A 60 5.61 3.17 -10.78
CA LEU A 60 6.65 2.15 -10.94
C LEU A 60 7.83 2.65 -11.80
N CYS A 61 7.56 3.44 -12.84
CA CYS A 61 8.58 4.11 -13.62
C CYS A 61 9.41 5.10 -12.79
N LEU A 62 8.76 5.93 -11.96
CA LEU A 62 9.45 6.92 -11.10
C LEU A 62 10.33 6.25 -10.05
N TRP A 63 9.89 5.13 -9.51
CA TRP A 63 10.65 4.35 -8.54
C TRP A 63 11.66 3.38 -9.16
N ALA A 64 11.84 3.38 -10.49
CA ALA A 64 12.76 2.46 -11.17
C ALA A 64 14.15 2.41 -10.52
N GLY A 65 14.68 1.20 -10.38
CA GLY A 65 15.93 0.92 -9.66
C GLY A 65 15.84 1.08 -8.14
N GLY A 66 14.65 1.28 -7.59
CA GLY A 66 14.35 1.21 -6.16
C GLY A 66 13.81 -0.15 -5.74
N PRO A 67 13.40 -0.31 -4.48
CA PRO A 67 12.86 -1.55 -3.96
C PRO A 67 11.38 -1.74 -4.35
N VAL A 68 10.99 -1.38 -5.56
CA VAL A 68 9.64 -1.62 -6.10
C VAL A 68 9.74 -2.63 -7.24
N VAL A 69 8.63 -3.31 -7.54
CA VAL A 69 8.60 -4.23 -8.67
C VAL A 69 8.95 -3.53 -9.97
N ARG A 70 9.78 -4.19 -10.78
CA ARG A 70 10.21 -3.63 -12.05
C ARG A 70 9.11 -3.77 -13.09
N LEU A 71 8.69 -2.64 -13.66
CA LEU A 71 7.87 -2.63 -14.87
C LEU A 71 8.73 -3.06 -16.07
N VAL A 72 8.36 -4.18 -16.70
CA VAL A 72 9.05 -4.73 -17.88
C VAL A 72 8.48 -4.11 -19.16
N ALA A 73 7.16 -4.07 -19.27
CA ALA A 73 6.46 -3.50 -20.41
C ALA A 73 5.06 -3.02 -20.00
N ALA A 74 4.51 -2.06 -20.75
CA ALA A 74 3.18 -1.52 -20.54
C ALA A 74 2.47 -1.27 -21.87
N ALA A 75 1.17 -1.60 -21.94
CA ALA A 75 0.30 -1.44 -23.11
C ALA A 75 -0.95 -0.66 -22.67
N GLY A 76 -0.88 0.67 -22.77
CA GLY A 76 -1.95 1.55 -22.29
C GLY A 76 -3.25 1.48 -23.10
N ASP A 77 -3.19 1.01 -24.35
CA ASP A 77 -4.36 0.72 -25.18
C ASP A 77 -5.21 -0.44 -24.62
N HIS A 78 -4.60 -1.37 -23.89
CA HIS A 78 -5.27 -2.51 -23.27
C HIS A 78 -5.29 -2.45 -21.74
N CYS A 79 -4.69 -1.42 -21.13
CA CYS A 79 -4.46 -1.32 -19.69
C CYS A 79 -3.82 -2.60 -19.12
N VAL A 80 -2.76 -3.08 -19.78
CA VAL A 80 -2.00 -4.28 -19.37
C VAL A 80 -0.54 -3.90 -19.15
N ALA A 81 0.08 -4.49 -18.14
CA ALA A 81 1.51 -4.37 -17.87
C ALA A 81 2.14 -5.72 -17.56
N ALA A 82 3.39 -5.88 -17.96
CA ALA A 82 4.28 -6.96 -17.53
C ALA A 82 5.18 -6.46 -16.40
N LEU A 83 5.14 -7.13 -15.26
CA LEU A 83 5.92 -6.84 -14.06
C LEU A 83 6.91 -7.98 -13.82
N ALA A 84 8.15 -7.68 -13.46
CA ALA A 84 9.12 -8.72 -13.13
C ALA A 84 8.62 -9.55 -11.94
N GLN A 85 8.75 -10.87 -12.01
CA GLN A 85 8.40 -11.71 -10.87
C GLN A 85 9.39 -11.47 -9.73
N VAL A 86 8.88 -11.26 -8.53
CA VAL A 86 9.72 -11.18 -7.33
C VAL A 86 9.97 -12.58 -6.80
N GLY A 87 11.24 -12.95 -6.70
CA GLY A 87 11.66 -14.27 -6.21
C GLY A 87 11.39 -15.41 -7.19
N CYS A 88 11.67 -16.63 -6.73
CA CYS A 88 11.60 -17.82 -7.58
C CYS A 88 10.18 -18.36 -7.83
N ARG A 89 9.15 -17.80 -7.17
CA ARG A 89 7.74 -18.20 -7.30
C ARG A 89 6.80 -17.01 -7.05
N PRO A 90 5.54 -17.07 -7.53
CA PRO A 90 4.52 -16.09 -7.15
C PRO A 90 4.42 -15.93 -5.62
N GLY A 91 4.29 -14.69 -5.16
CA GLY A 91 4.26 -14.36 -3.73
C GLY A 91 5.63 -14.25 -3.05
N GLY A 92 6.73 -14.30 -3.81
CA GLY A 92 8.08 -14.05 -3.29
C GLY A 92 8.72 -15.22 -2.53
N CYS A 93 9.92 -14.94 -2.04
CA CYS A 93 10.72 -15.82 -1.21
C CYS A 93 10.32 -15.78 0.26
N ARG A 94 11.01 -16.56 1.09
CA ARG A 94 10.81 -16.57 2.55
C ARG A 94 11.15 -15.19 3.13
N ARG A 95 10.27 -14.70 4.00
CA ARG A 95 10.48 -13.46 4.78
C ARG A 95 11.62 -13.66 5.80
N PRO A 96 12.56 -12.70 5.93
CA PRO A 96 13.66 -12.78 6.88
C PRO A 96 13.18 -12.53 8.32
N GLU A 97 14.02 -12.84 9.32
CA GLU A 97 13.67 -12.64 10.74
C GLU A 97 13.61 -11.15 11.11
N ASP A 98 14.45 -10.33 10.47
CA ASP A 98 14.52 -8.88 10.62
C ASP A 98 13.63 -8.13 9.61
N GLU A 99 12.53 -8.77 9.17
CA GLU A 99 11.56 -8.26 8.18
C GLU A 99 11.17 -6.79 8.41
N ALA A 100 10.92 -6.41 9.67
CA ALA A 100 10.50 -5.05 10.00
C ALA A 100 11.60 -4.01 9.67
N ASP A 101 12.84 -4.32 10.00
CA ASP A 101 13.99 -3.42 9.83
C ASP A 101 14.34 -3.25 8.35
N VAL A 102 14.43 -4.36 7.61
CA VAL A 102 14.72 -4.31 6.17
C VAL A 102 13.59 -3.64 5.38
N THR A 103 12.32 -3.87 5.75
CA THR A 103 11.17 -3.23 5.10
C THR A 103 11.15 -1.73 5.36
N ALA A 104 11.45 -1.29 6.59
CA ALA A 104 11.52 0.13 6.91
C ALA A 104 12.64 0.84 6.13
N LEU A 105 13.83 0.25 6.05
CA LEU A 105 14.92 0.82 5.25
C LEU A 105 14.53 0.94 3.77
N ALA A 106 13.86 -0.07 3.23
CA ALA A 106 13.38 -0.04 1.85
C ALA A 106 12.26 0.99 1.64
N LEU A 107 11.31 1.12 2.57
CA LEU A 107 10.27 2.14 2.51
C LEU A 107 10.87 3.55 2.53
N HIS A 108 11.91 3.77 3.34
CA HIS A 108 12.66 5.03 3.33
C HIS A 108 13.32 5.31 1.96
N GLN A 109 13.81 4.26 1.27
CA GLN A 109 14.35 4.39 -0.09
C GLN A 109 13.26 4.70 -1.12
N VAL A 110 12.07 4.08 -1.02
CA VAL A 110 10.90 4.40 -1.85
C VAL A 110 10.56 5.89 -1.71
N HIS A 111 10.46 6.38 -0.47
CA HIS A 111 10.17 7.80 -0.21
C HIS A 111 11.28 8.72 -0.72
N SER A 112 12.54 8.31 -0.61
CA SER A 112 13.67 9.10 -1.12
C SER A 112 13.64 9.23 -2.63
N LYS A 113 13.35 8.14 -3.35
CA LYS A 113 13.15 8.17 -4.81
C LYS A 113 11.90 8.96 -5.20
N GLY A 114 10.80 8.77 -4.48
CA GLY A 114 9.56 9.50 -4.72
C GLY A 114 9.72 11.02 -4.61
N ARG A 115 10.56 11.51 -3.69
CA ARG A 115 10.89 12.94 -3.56
C ARG A 115 11.66 13.49 -4.74
N SER A 116 12.50 12.67 -5.37
CA SER A 116 13.30 13.05 -6.54
C SER A 116 12.56 12.85 -7.86
N GLY A 117 11.33 12.33 -7.82
CA GLY A 117 10.52 12.09 -9.00
C GLY A 117 10.14 13.39 -9.72
N THR A 118 10.02 13.32 -11.04
CA THR A 118 9.44 14.39 -11.84
C THR A 118 7.94 14.16 -11.98
N ARG A 119 7.19 15.22 -12.32
CA ARG A 119 5.75 15.13 -12.61
C ARG A 119 4.87 14.61 -11.46
N LEU A 120 5.28 14.87 -10.21
CA LEU A 120 4.48 14.51 -9.02
C LEU A 120 3.08 15.14 -9.02
N GLN A 121 2.89 16.28 -9.69
CA GLN A 121 1.58 16.92 -9.83
C GLN A 121 0.55 16.13 -10.64
N ASP A 122 0.97 15.08 -11.35
CA ASP A 122 0.07 14.24 -12.16
C ASP A 122 -0.61 13.15 -11.31
N PHE A 123 -0.18 12.97 -10.06
CA PHE A 123 -0.76 12.00 -9.12
C PHE A 123 -1.83 12.65 -8.24
N GLU A 124 -2.72 11.81 -7.71
CA GLU A 124 -3.69 12.22 -6.70
C GLU A 124 -2.97 12.77 -5.46
N SER A 125 -3.47 13.88 -4.91
CA SER A 125 -2.94 14.45 -3.67
C SER A 125 -3.52 13.73 -2.47
N LEU A 126 -2.69 13.44 -1.46
CA LEU A 126 -3.15 12.91 -0.17
C LEU A 126 -4.15 13.85 0.50
N ASP A 127 -4.01 15.18 0.37
CA ASP A 127 -5.00 16.12 0.91
C ASP A 127 -6.36 15.94 0.22
N HIS A 128 -6.35 15.78 -1.10
CA HIS A 128 -7.57 15.53 -1.86
C HIS A 128 -8.24 14.25 -1.38
N TYR A 129 -7.51 13.13 -1.38
CA TYR A 129 -8.01 11.84 -0.90
C TYR A 129 -8.57 11.92 0.53
N ILE A 130 -7.91 12.64 1.45
CA ILE A 130 -8.42 12.77 2.82
C ILE A 130 -9.75 13.53 2.85
N ASP A 131 -9.87 14.61 2.08
CA ASP A 131 -11.05 15.47 2.11
C ASP A 131 -12.23 14.89 1.31
N THR A 132 -11.98 14.16 0.23
CA THR A 132 -13.02 13.56 -0.62
C THR A 132 -13.44 12.17 -0.15
N ASP A 133 -12.52 11.40 0.44
CA ASP A 133 -12.74 10.00 0.74
C ASP A 133 -12.72 9.70 2.22
N VAL A 134 -11.60 9.97 2.90
CA VAL A 134 -11.41 9.57 4.31
C VAL A 134 -12.40 10.29 5.24
N ARG A 135 -12.45 11.63 5.22
CA ARG A 135 -13.34 12.40 6.10
C ARG A 135 -14.82 12.08 5.83
N PRO A 136 -15.31 12.04 4.58
CA PRO A 136 -16.70 11.70 4.31
C PRO A 136 -17.06 10.27 4.70
N ARG A 137 -16.17 9.28 4.46
CA ARG A 137 -16.39 7.89 4.90
C ARG A 137 -16.50 7.77 6.41
N ILE A 138 -15.59 8.39 7.16
CA ILE A 138 -15.66 8.44 8.63
C ILE A 138 -16.97 9.09 9.09
N GLY A 139 -17.35 10.22 8.49
CA GLY A 139 -18.60 10.90 8.81
C GLY A 139 -19.82 10.01 8.66
N ARG A 140 -19.96 9.36 7.50
CA ARG A 140 -21.08 8.45 7.20
C ARG A 140 -21.14 7.26 8.16
N ARG A 141 -19.99 6.66 8.47
CA ARG A 141 -19.90 5.41 9.26
C ARG A 141 -19.81 5.62 10.77
N SER A 142 -19.65 6.87 11.24
CA SER A 142 -19.44 7.17 12.66
C SER A 142 -20.54 6.67 13.62
N HIS A 143 -21.76 6.44 13.12
CA HIS A 143 -22.86 5.86 13.90
C HIS A 143 -22.59 4.40 14.30
N LEU A 144 -21.96 3.60 13.41
CA LEU A 144 -21.64 2.19 13.63
C LEU A 144 -20.79 1.99 14.89
N ALA A 145 -19.82 2.88 15.13
CA ALA A 145 -19.00 2.80 16.34
C ALA A 145 -19.84 2.93 17.62
N ARG A 146 -20.93 3.71 17.62
CA ARG A 146 -21.81 3.84 18.80
C ARG A 146 -22.68 2.60 18.98
N GLU A 147 -23.24 2.10 17.88
CA GLU A 147 -24.10 0.92 17.87
C GLU A 147 -23.36 -0.34 18.35
N HIS A 148 -22.08 -0.46 18.00
CA HIS A 148 -21.23 -1.59 18.38
C HIS A 148 -20.38 -1.35 19.64
N GLY A 149 -20.59 -0.25 20.37
CA GLY A 149 -19.93 0.01 21.67
C GLY A 149 -18.49 0.55 21.62
N TYR A 150 -18.02 1.00 20.47
CA TYR A 150 -16.68 1.58 20.23
C TYR A 150 -16.61 3.11 20.39
N THR A 151 -17.39 3.68 21.31
CA THR A 151 -17.48 5.15 21.52
C THR A 151 -16.13 5.78 21.92
N ALA A 152 -15.30 5.08 22.68
CA ALA A 152 -13.97 5.57 23.07
C ALA A 152 -13.03 5.68 21.87
N GLN A 153 -13.01 4.66 21.01
CA GLN A 153 -12.24 4.63 19.77
C GLN A 153 -12.66 5.75 18.83
N LEU A 154 -13.97 5.99 18.68
CA LEU A 154 -14.51 7.10 17.91
C LEU A 154 -14.03 8.45 18.45
N ALA A 155 -14.04 8.65 19.77
CA ALA A 155 -13.60 9.89 20.40
C ALA A 155 -12.09 10.14 20.18
N ILE A 156 -11.26 9.12 20.40
CA ILE A 156 -9.80 9.18 20.24
C ILE A 156 -9.42 9.42 18.78
N GLY A 157 -9.90 8.57 17.87
CA GLY A 157 -9.61 8.68 16.45
C GLY A 157 -10.15 9.96 15.82
N GLY A 158 -11.35 10.39 16.23
CA GLY A 158 -11.93 11.65 15.75
C GLY A 158 -11.14 12.87 16.22
N ALA A 159 -10.58 12.82 17.43
CA ALA A 159 -9.70 13.87 17.91
C ALA A 159 -8.34 13.86 17.17
N ALA A 160 -7.82 12.69 16.81
CA ALA A 160 -6.63 12.58 15.96
C ALA A 160 -6.89 13.13 14.55
N LEU A 161 -8.02 12.83 13.93
CA LEU A 161 -8.41 13.34 12.61
C LEU A 161 -8.51 14.87 12.54
N ARG A 162 -8.88 15.53 13.64
CA ARG A 162 -8.88 16.99 13.76
C ARG A 162 -7.48 17.59 13.93
N ARG A 163 -6.54 16.82 14.49
CA ARG A 163 -5.15 17.25 14.76
C ARG A 163 -4.18 16.89 13.65
N ALA A 164 -4.49 15.88 12.84
CA ALA A 164 -3.66 15.42 11.75
C ALA A 164 -3.35 16.56 10.79
N LYS A 165 -2.06 16.77 10.54
CA LYS A 165 -1.52 17.77 9.61
C LYS A 165 -0.37 17.14 8.85
N GLN A 166 -0.33 17.42 7.56
CA GLN A 166 0.81 17.06 6.71
C GLN A 166 1.96 18.05 6.91
N CYS A 167 3.20 17.58 6.72
CA CYS A 167 4.39 18.40 6.61
C CYS A 167 4.87 18.42 5.15
N PRO A 168 4.76 19.57 4.46
CA PRO A 168 5.17 19.68 3.05
C PRO A 168 6.62 19.28 2.78
N ARG A 169 7.53 19.44 3.76
CA ARG A 169 8.95 19.07 3.63
C ARG A 169 9.19 17.55 3.52
N ARG A 170 8.18 16.74 3.89
CA ARG A 170 8.20 15.28 3.78
C ARG A 170 7.33 14.78 2.63
N ALA A 171 6.77 15.68 1.83
CA ALA A 171 5.96 15.30 0.68
C ALA A 171 6.76 14.42 -0.29
N THR A 172 6.19 13.29 -0.68
CA THR A 172 6.79 12.31 -1.58
C THR A 172 5.69 11.56 -2.34
N LEU A 173 6.06 10.80 -3.36
CA LEU A 173 5.19 9.77 -3.90
C LEU A 173 5.07 8.65 -2.87
N LEU A 174 3.84 8.37 -2.44
CA LEU A 174 3.45 7.38 -1.44
C LEU A 174 3.05 6.07 -2.12
N HIS A 175 3.28 4.95 -1.44
CA HIS A 175 2.74 3.65 -1.85
C HIS A 175 1.26 3.50 -1.47
N ALA A 176 0.90 3.97 -0.27
CA ALA A 176 -0.44 4.02 0.32
C ALA A 176 -1.21 2.70 0.44
N ASP A 177 -0.54 1.55 0.28
CA ASP A 177 -1.17 0.22 0.36
C ASP A 177 -0.21 -0.85 0.92
N LEU A 178 0.39 -0.55 2.08
CA LEU A 178 1.50 -1.30 2.67
C LEU A 178 1.02 -2.49 3.53
N TYR A 179 0.15 -3.33 2.98
CA TYR A 179 -0.15 -4.65 3.55
C TYR A 179 1.04 -5.61 3.37
N GLN A 180 1.16 -6.64 4.21
CA GLN A 180 2.28 -7.59 4.12
C GLN A 180 2.30 -8.38 2.79
N GLU A 181 1.16 -8.62 2.18
CA GLU A 181 1.03 -9.21 0.85
C GLU A 181 1.62 -8.33 -0.27
N ASN A 182 1.66 -7.00 -0.06
CA ASN A 182 2.22 -6.04 -1.01
C ASN A 182 3.72 -5.77 -0.79
N VAL A 183 4.35 -6.49 0.14
CA VAL A 183 5.80 -6.47 0.36
C VAL A 183 6.33 -7.89 0.21
N LEU A 184 6.88 -8.15 -0.96
CA LEU A 184 7.50 -9.42 -1.31
C LEU A 184 8.99 -9.38 -1.01
N PHE A 185 9.64 -10.55 -1.01
CA PHE A 185 11.08 -10.66 -0.81
C PHE A 185 11.72 -11.41 -1.98
N ASP A 186 12.85 -10.91 -2.48
CA ASP A 186 13.64 -11.58 -3.51
C ASP A 186 14.52 -12.71 -2.93
N GLU A 187 15.28 -13.42 -3.77
CA GLU A 187 16.19 -14.50 -3.37
C GLU A 187 17.30 -14.05 -2.41
N ARG A 188 17.55 -12.75 -2.31
CA ARG A 188 18.54 -12.14 -1.41
C ARG A 188 17.89 -11.58 -0.15
N ALA A 189 16.62 -11.94 0.12
CA ALA A 189 15.82 -11.43 1.22
C ALA A 189 15.68 -9.90 1.21
N ARG A 190 15.74 -9.26 0.03
CA ARG A 190 15.48 -7.83 -0.09
C ARG A 190 14.00 -7.59 -0.35
N PRO A 191 13.36 -6.65 0.35
CA PRO A 191 11.96 -6.32 0.14
C PRO A 191 11.74 -5.66 -1.23
N VAL A 192 10.61 -6.00 -1.86
CA VAL A 192 10.13 -5.44 -3.11
C VAL A 192 8.65 -5.11 -2.95
N PHE A 193 8.32 -3.82 -3.05
CA PHE A 193 6.96 -3.30 -2.96
C PHE A 193 6.20 -3.50 -4.29
N ILE A 194 4.95 -3.94 -4.21
CA ILE A 194 4.05 -4.20 -5.34
C ILE A 194 2.68 -3.55 -5.10
N ASP A 195 1.91 -3.36 -6.18
CA ASP A 195 0.51 -2.91 -6.14
C ASP A 195 0.28 -1.62 -5.32
N PRO A 196 0.97 -0.51 -5.65
CA PRO A 196 0.73 0.75 -4.98
C PRO A 196 -0.63 1.35 -5.34
N LEU A 197 -1.14 2.19 -4.45
CA LEU A 197 -2.21 3.17 -4.71
C LEU A 197 -1.60 4.57 -4.70
N PRO A 198 -0.84 4.93 -5.75
CA PRO A 198 0.11 6.02 -5.68
C PRO A 198 -0.57 7.37 -5.54
N MET A 199 -0.10 8.15 -4.57
CA MET A 199 -0.55 9.49 -4.26
C MET A 199 0.63 10.34 -3.79
N VAL A 200 0.53 11.66 -3.88
CA VAL A 200 1.57 12.58 -3.41
C VAL A 200 1.14 13.23 -2.10
N GLY A 201 1.98 13.09 -1.09
CA GLY A 201 1.68 13.57 0.25
C GLY A 201 2.80 13.30 1.25
N ASP A 202 2.56 13.66 2.50
CA ASP A 202 3.53 13.44 3.58
C ASP A 202 3.81 11.94 3.81
N ALA A 203 5.10 11.58 3.80
CA ALA A 203 5.61 10.23 4.07
C ALA A 203 5.05 9.60 5.36
N VAL A 204 4.64 10.40 6.35
CA VAL A 204 4.01 9.92 7.59
C VAL A 204 2.80 9.00 7.34
N PHE A 205 2.08 9.19 6.23
CA PHE A 205 0.92 8.39 5.90
C PHE A 205 1.29 6.93 5.64
N ASP A 206 2.31 6.68 4.81
CA ASP A 206 2.83 5.34 4.54
C ASP A 206 3.39 4.67 5.81
N TRP A 207 4.14 5.43 6.63
CA TRP A 207 4.65 4.91 7.89
C TRP A 207 3.52 4.51 8.84
N ALA A 208 2.49 5.34 8.97
CA ALA A 208 1.33 5.02 9.78
C ALA A 208 0.54 3.82 9.23
N PHE A 209 0.40 3.72 7.90
CA PHE A 209 -0.23 2.57 7.26
C PHE A 209 0.52 1.29 7.57
N TRP A 210 1.84 1.29 7.39
CA TRP A 210 2.69 0.15 7.67
C TRP A 210 2.64 -0.28 9.15
N ILE A 211 2.65 0.67 10.09
CA ILE A 211 2.50 0.37 11.52
C ILE A 211 1.19 -0.38 11.80
N VAL A 212 0.07 0.13 11.27
CA VAL A 212 -1.28 -0.38 11.56
C VAL A 212 -1.60 -1.66 10.81
N TYR A 213 -1.45 -1.67 9.48
CA TYR A 213 -2.05 -2.68 8.60
C TYR A 213 -1.12 -3.81 8.20
N TYR A 214 0.21 -3.59 8.18
CA TYR A 214 1.16 -4.56 7.63
C TYR A 214 0.92 -5.97 8.17
N THR A 215 0.85 -6.12 9.50
CA THR A 215 0.26 -7.29 10.15
C THR A 215 -0.65 -6.84 11.29
N LEU A 216 -1.93 -6.61 10.99
CA LEU A 216 -2.89 -6.08 11.95
C LEU A 216 -2.93 -6.90 13.25
N GLY A 217 -2.72 -6.23 14.38
CA GLY A 217 -2.72 -6.82 15.73
C GLY A 217 -1.46 -7.60 16.11
N SER A 218 -0.44 -7.65 15.26
CA SER A 218 0.85 -8.29 15.55
C SER A 218 2.01 -7.35 15.21
N GLY A 219 3.04 -7.30 16.05
CA GLY A 219 4.25 -6.53 15.77
C GLY A 219 4.09 -5.00 15.66
N THR A 220 2.91 -4.43 15.97
CA THR A 220 2.63 -3.00 15.89
C THR A 220 3.66 -2.18 16.67
N ARG A 221 4.03 -2.63 17.88
CA ARG A 221 5.07 -1.98 18.70
C ARG A 221 6.42 -1.92 18.02
N ARG A 222 6.92 -3.07 17.56
CA ARG A 222 8.19 -3.16 16.83
C ARG A 222 8.19 -2.26 15.60
N ARG A 223 7.12 -2.28 14.79
CA ARG A 223 7.01 -1.42 13.61
C ARG A 223 6.98 0.05 13.96
N PHE A 224 6.29 0.45 15.03
CA PHE A 224 6.26 1.83 15.47
C PHE A 224 7.66 2.33 15.82
N ASP A 225 8.41 1.57 16.63
CA ASP A 225 9.75 1.96 17.07
C ASP A 225 10.73 2.05 15.89
N VAL A 226 10.68 1.05 15.00
CA VAL A 226 11.50 1.03 13.77
C VAL A 226 11.13 2.18 12.83
N ALA A 227 9.84 2.50 12.69
CA ALA A 227 9.38 3.62 11.86
C ALA A 227 9.85 4.96 12.43
N ALA A 228 9.72 5.18 13.74
CA ALA A 228 10.19 6.41 14.39
C ALA A 228 11.69 6.61 14.20
N HIS A 229 12.48 5.54 14.42
CA HIS A 229 13.93 5.57 14.23
C HIS A 229 14.32 5.81 12.76
N THR A 230 13.76 5.04 11.83
CA THR A 230 14.16 5.06 10.40
C THR A 230 13.66 6.30 9.66
N SER A 231 12.47 6.80 9.99
CA SER A 231 11.89 7.97 9.32
C SER A 231 12.35 9.30 9.91
N GLY A 232 12.77 9.31 11.18
CA GLY A 232 13.01 10.54 11.95
C GLY A 232 11.74 11.38 12.20
N ILE A 233 10.55 10.83 11.94
CA ILE A 233 9.27 11.49 12.20
C ILE A 233 8.95 11.38 13.69
N SER A 234 8.40 12.45 14.27
CA SER A 234 8.07 12.45 15.69
C SER A 234 7.04 11.38 16.03
N VAL A 235 7.21 10.77 17.21
CA VAL A 235 6.24 9.82 17.79
C VAL A 235 4.82 10.39 17.80
N HIS A 236 4.67 11.68 18.09
CA HIS A 236 3.38 12.36 18.10
C HIS A 236 2.72 12.39 16.71
N GLU A 237 3.46 12.70 15.65
CA GLU A 237 2.94 12.71 14.28
C GLU A 237 2.56 11.29 13.82
N LEU A 238 3.45 10.30 14.02
CA LEU A 238 3.18 8.90 13.67
C LEU A 238 1.92 8.39 14.39
N ARG A 239 1.83 8.62 15.70
CA ARG A 239 0.67 8.23 16.52
C ARG A 239 -0.62 8.87 16.01
N THR A 240 -0.59 10.16 15.69
CA THR A 240 -1.76 10.88 15.19
C THR A 240 -2.31 10.23 13.93
N TRP A 241 -1.44 9.95 12.95
CA TRP A 241 -1.85 9.31 11.70
C TRP A 241 -2.26 7.84 11.87
N CYS A 242 -1.60 7.10 12.75
CA CYS A 242 -2.02 5.73 13.07
C CYS A 242 -3.44 5.69 13.64
N LEU A 243 -3.78 6.62 14.55
CA LEU A 243 -5.12 6.70 15.14
C LEU A 243 -6.19 7.08 14.10
N VAL A 244 -5.85 7.93 13.12
CA VAL A 244 -6.74 8.23 11.98
C VAL A 244 -7.02 6.97 11.17
N LEU A 245 -5.97 6.24 10.79
CA LEU A 245 -6.09 5.02 10.01
C LEU A 245 -6.83 3.90 10.77
N CYS A 246 -6.59 3.76 12.07
CA CYS A 246 -7.31 2.80 12.90
C CYS A 246 -8.81 3.12 12.97
N LEU A 247 -9.17 4.40 13.06
CA LEU A 247 -10.58 4.80 13.07
C LEU A 247 -11.24 4.52 11.72
N ASP A 248 -10.61 4.93 10.61
CA ASP A 248 -11.15 4.68 9.27
C ASP A 248 -11.35 3.17 9.02
N GLY A 249 -10.34 2.37 9.38
CA GLY A 249 -10.40 0.91 9.26
C GLY A 249 -11.41 0.25 10.19
N LEU A 250 -11.53 0.69 11.45
CA LEU A 250 -12.55 0.19 12.37
C LEU A 250 -13.94 0.41 11.79
N LEU A 251 -14.22 1.63 11.34
CA LEU A 251 -15.53 1.98 10.78
C LEU A 251 -15.79 1.21 9.48
N TYR A 252 -14.77 0.99 8.65
CA TYR A 252 -14.89 0.14 7.47
C TYR A 252 -15.21 -1.32 7.84
N TYR A 253 -14.47 -1.92 8.78
CA TYR A 253 -14.72 -3.31 9.18
C TYR A 253 -16.09 -3.50 9.82
N LEU A 254 -16.61 -2.51 10.54
CA LEU A 254 -18.00 -2.56 11.02
C LEU A 254 -19.01 -2.49 9.87
N ASP A 255 -18.77 -1.64 8.86
CA ASP A 255 -19.66 -1.46 7.71
C ASP A 255 -19.77 -2.71 6.83
N VAL A 256 -18.73 -3.56 6.81
CA VAL A 256 -18.68 -4.80 6.02
C VAL A 256 -18.76 -6.07 6.87
N ASP A 257 -19.12 -5.96 8.15
CA ASP A 257 -19.18 -7.08 9.11
C ASP A 257 -17.89 -7.93 9.15
N ASP A 258 -16.73 -7.29 9.03
CA ASP A 258 -15.43 -7.95 9.00
C ASP A 258 -14.94 -8.31 10.42
N PRO A 259 -14.51 -9.58 10.66
CA PRO A 259 -14.09 -10.05 11.98
C PRO A 259 -12.81 -9.36 12.51
N ARG A 260 -12.15 -8.52 11.71
CA ARG A 260 -11.00 -7.70 12.13
C ARG A 260 -11.40 -6.46 12.94
N ALA A 261 -12.68 -6.09 13.01
CA ALA A 261 -13.13 -4.90 13.75
C ALA A 261 -12.64 -4.85 15.23
N PRO A 262 -12.77 -5.92 16.05
CA PRO A 262 -12.24 -5.92 17.41
C PRO A 262 -10.72 -5.73 17.46
N ARG A 263 -10.00 -6.35 16.52
CA ARG A 263 -8.53 -6.31 16.48
C ARG A 263 -8.00 -4.91 16.17
N ILE A 264 -8.58 -4.20 15.21
CA ILE A 264 -8.15 -2.82 14.93
C ILE A 264 -8.56 -1.85 16.04
N ALA A 265 -9.67 -2.12 16.74
CA ALA A 265 -10.05 -1.36 17.93
C ALA A 265 -9.05 -1.53 19.08
N GLU A 266 -8.51 -2.74 19.29
CA GLU A 266 -7.43 -3.00 20.24
C GLU A 266 -6.13 -2.28 19.86
N VAL A 267 -5.74 -2.33 18.58
CA VAL A 267 -4.58 -1.59 18.07
C VAL A 267 -4.74 -0.08 18.27
N LEU A 268 -5.93 0.48 18.05
CA LEU A 268 -6.22 1.88 18.31
C LEU A 268 -5.99 2.23 19.78
N LEU A 269 -6.49 1.40 20.71
CA LEU A 269 -6.31 1.63 22.15
C LEU A 269 -4.84 1.49 22.58
N LEU A 270 -4.13 0.49 22.08
CA LEU A 270 -2.68 0.32 22.26
C LEU A 270 -1.94 1.61 21.88
N ILE A 271 -2.21 2.12 20.66
CA ILE A 271 -1.62 3.36 20.12
C ILE A 271 -2.01 4.59 20.92
N SER A 272 -3.19 4.58 21.51
CA SER A 272 -3.66 5.67 22.36
C SER A 272 -2.99 5.71 23.74
N GLN A 273 -2.47 4.60 24.26
CA GLN A 273 -2.02 4.52 25.67
C GLN A 273 -0.50 4.60 25.83
N GLU A 274 0.29 4.06 24.89
CA GLU A 274 1.64 3.58 25.24
C GLU A 274 2.81 4.41 24.68
N TRP A 275 2.54 5.39 23.81
CA TRP A 275 3.59 6.15 23.12
C TRP A 275 3.64 7.64 23.54
N GLY A 276 3.66 7.85 24.86
CA GLY A 276 3.59 9.18 25.47
C GLY A 276 4.11 9.25 26.90
N GLN A 277 5.30 8.69 27.16
CA GLN A 277 6.22 9.14 28.21
C GLN A 277 7.58 9.44 27.59
#